data_AF-R7K520-F1
#
_entry.id   AF-R7K520-F1
#
_cell.length_a   1.000
_cell.length_b   1.000
_cell.length_c   1.000
_cell.angle_alpha   90.00
_cell.angle_beta   90.00
_cell.angle_gamma   90.00
#
_symmetry.space_group_name_H-M   'P 1'
#
loop_
_entity.id
_entity.type
_entity.pdbx_description
1 polymer ?
#
loop_
_entity_poly.entity_id
_entity_poly.type
_entity_poly.pdbx_seq_one_letter_code
_entity_poly.pdbx_strand_id
1 'polypeptide(L)' 'MEQKRKDLGLVAGANLKRLIKESKYRTQEEFAFEFCTDVRTVGRWINRGIKNLDTIQQIADFFGIDALSILS' A
#
# COMPACT_ATOMS: atom_id res chain seq x y z
N MET A 1 0.51 14.03 -27.99
CA MET A 1 -0.01 14.51 -26.68
C MET A 1 0.54 13.59 -25.62
N GLU A 2 1.32 14.11 -24.68
CA GLU A 2 1.86 13.31 -23.58
C GLU A 2 0.72 13.04 -22.59
N GLN A 3 0.24 11.80 -22.54
CA GLN A 3 -0.70 11.39 -21.49
C GLN A 3 0.03 11.53 -20.16
N LYS A 4 -0.44 12.43 -19.27
CA LYS A 4 -0.01 12.47 -17.87
C LYS A 4 -0.32 11.11 -17.25
N ARG A 5 0.68 10.22 -17.24
CA ARG A 5 0.53 8.87 -16.69
C ARG A 5 0.46 8.99 -15.17
N LYS A 6 -0.68 8.64 -14.58
CA LYS A 6 -0.82 8.53 -13.13
C LYS A 6 0.14 7.44 -12.66
N ASP A 7 1.05 7.76 -11.75
CA ASP A 7 1.94 6.74 -11.17
C ASP A 7 1.11 5.85 -10.25
N LEU A 8 0.69 4.69 -10.76
CA LEU A 8 -0.11 3.72 -10.02
C LEU A 8 0.57 3.24 -8.74
N GLY A 9 1.90 3.26 -8.69
CA GLY A 9 2.62 2.93 -7.46
C GLY A 9 2.38 3.96 -6.36
N LEU A 10 2.33 5.25 -6.70
CA LEU A 10 1.99 6.31 -5.74
C LEU A 10 0.53 6.24 -5.31
N VAL A 11 -0.38 5.84 -6.21
CA VAL A 11 -1.78 5.58 -5.86
C VAL A 11 -1.88 4.43 -4.86
N ALA A 12 -1.20 3.33 -5.13
CA ALA A 12 -1.11 2.19 -4.22
C ALA A 12 -0.58 2.59 -2.83
N GLY A 13 0.47 3.42 -2.78
CA GLY A 13 1.03 3.93 -1.53
C GLY A 13 0.04 4.81 -0.75
N ALA A 14 -0.70 5.69 -1.43
CA ALA A 14 -1.73 6.53 -0.82
C ALA A 14 -2.91 5.69 -0.28
N ASN A 15 -3.34 4.69 -1.03
CA ASN A 15 -4.41 3.77 -0.62
C ASN A 15 -3.96 2.86 0.52
N LEU A 16 -2.72 2.36 0.53
CA LEU A 16 -2.15 1.64 1.68
C LEU A 16 -2.22 2.50 2.96
N LYS A 17 -1.81 3.76 2.88
CA LYS A 17 -1.89 4.69 4.03
C LYS A 17 -3.33 4.82 4.55
N ARG A 18 -4.31 4.91 3.65
CA ARG A 18 -5.73 4.97 4.00
C ARG A 18 -6.20 3.68 4.66
N LEU A 19 -5.89 2.52 4.08
CA LEU A 19 -6.25 1.20 4.61
C LEU A 19 -5.68 0.99 6.03
N ILE A 20 -4.40 1.33 6.25
CA ILE A 20 -3.79 1.27 7.58
C ILE A 20 -4.59 2.10 8.59
N LYS A 21 -4.92 3.36 8.26
CA LYS A 21 -5.64 4.28 9.15
C LYS A 21 -7.06 3.81 9.48
N GLU A 22 -7.76 3.24 8.50
CA GLU A 22 -9.15 2.78 8.62
C GLU A 22 -9.27 1.40 9.28
N SER A 23 -8.21 0.59 9.21
CA SER A 23 -8.14 -0.72 9.85
C SER A 23 -7.95 -0.68 11.36
N LYS A 24 -7.96 -1.86 12.00
CA LYS A 24 -7.61 -2.02 13.42
C LYS A 24 -6.16 -1.67 13.75
N TYR A 25 -5.26 -1.66 12.76
CA TYR A 25 -3.83 -1.42 12.95
C TYR A 25 -3.49 0.07 13.13
N ARG A 26 -4.28 1.00 12.57
CA ARG A 26 -4.21 2.47 12.76
C ARG A 26 -2.89 3.20 12.41
N THR A 27 -1.72 2.58 12.55
CA THR A 27 -0.36 3.13 12.47
C THR A 27 0.51 2.29 11.56
N GLN A 28 1.61 2.86 11.06
CA GLN A 28 2.54 2.13 10.19
C GLN A 28 3.30 1.06 10.98
N GLU A 29 3.59 1.31 12.25
CA GLU A 29 4.29 0.43 13.17
C GLU A 29 3.48 -0.84 13.45
N GLU A 30 2.21 -0.70 13.80
CA GLU A 30 1.32 -1.86 14.05
C GLU A 30 1.08 -2.65 12.76
N PHE A 31 0.84 -1.97 11.64
CA PHE A 31 0.72 -2.65 10.35
C PHE A 31 2.01 -3.39 9.99
N ALA A 32 3.18 -2.76 10.16
CA ALA A 32 4.47 -3.38 9.84
C ALA A 32 4.72 -4.63 10.69
N PHE A 33 4.40 -4.57 11.99
CA PHE A 33 4.51 -5.70 12.90
C PHE A 33 3.64 -6.88 12.46
N GLU A 34 2.35 -6.63 12.22
CA GLU A 34 1.37 -7.67 11.85
C GLU A 34 1.59 -8.22 10.43
N PHE A 35 2.06 -7.38 9.51
CA PHE A 35 2.43 -7.76 8.15
C PHE A 35 3.83 -8.40 8.07
N CYS A 36 4.53 -8.55 9.20
CA CYS A 36 5.89 -9.11 9.28
C CYS A 36 6.90 -8.39 8.35
N THR A 37 6.89 -7.05 8.36
CA THR A 37 7.82 -6.22 7.60
C THR A 37 8.41 -5.07 8.41
N ASP A 38 9.36 -4.34 7.84
CA ASP A 38 9.97 -3.18 8.48
C ASP A 38 9.15 -1.91 8.24
N VAL A 39 8.96 -1.09 9.29
CA VAL A 39 8.21 0.18 9.19
C VAL A 39 8.79 1.13 8.13
N ARG A 40 10.11 1.10 7.88
CA ARG A 40 10.75 1.88 6.81
C ARG A 40 10.37 1.38 5.42
N THR A 41 10.09 0.08 5.28
CA THR A 41 9.56 -0.49 4.03
C THR A 41 8.14 0.03 3.80
N VAL A 42 7.29 0.03 4.82
CA VAL A 42 5.94 0.62 4.76
C VAL A 42 6.00 2.11 4.41
N GLY A 43 6.87 2.87 5.10
CA GLY A 43 7.10 4.28 4.80
C GLY A 43 7.60 4.51 3.37
N ARG A 44 8.44 3.62 2.84
CA ARG A 44 8.89 3.69 1.44
C ARG A 44 7.73 3.44 0.48
N TRP A 45 6.90 2.43 0.72
CA TRP A 45 5.72 2.15 -0.10
C TRP A 45 4.75 3.33 -0.14
N ILE A 46 4.49 3.96 1.01
CA ILE A 46 3.60 5.11 1.10
C ILE A 46 4.16 6.34 0.36
N ASN A 47 5.45 6.64 0.54
CA ASN A 47 6.04 7.89 0.04
C ASN A 47 6.63 7.80 -1.37
N ARG A 48 7.06 6.61 -1.80
CA ARG A 48 7.71 6.37 -3.11
C ARG A 48 6.93 5.41 -4.00
N GLY A 49 5.83 4.87 -3.48
CA GLY A 49 4.94 3.97 -4.18
C GLY A 49 5.38 2.51 -4.15
N ILE A 50 4.45 1.64 -4.54
CA ILE A 50 4.62 0.19 -4.62
C ILE A 50 4.74 -0.20 -6.09
N LYS A 51 5.86 -0.81 -6.47
CA LYS A 51 6.16 -1.15 -7.88
C LYS A 51 6.07 -2.64 -8.18
N ASN A 52 5.99 -3.47 -7.14
CA ASN A 52 5.89 -4.93 -7.26
C ASN A 52 4.43 -5.37 -7.12
N LEU A 53 3.92 -6.11 -8.12
CA LEU A 53 2.57 -6.66 -8.12
C LEU A 53 2.35 -7.68 -7.01
N ASP A 54 3.35 -8.50 -6.69
CA ASP A 54 3.25 -9.49 -5.60
C ASP A 54 3.06 -8.78 -4.25
N THR A 55 3.74 -7.65 -4.04
CA THR A 55 3.55 -6.84 -2.83
C THR A 55 2.14 -6.26 -2.76
N ILE A 56 1.59 -5.80 -3.89
CA ILE A 56 0.20 -5.31 -3.94
C ILE A 56 -0.77 -6.45 -3.60
N GLN A 57 -0.56 -7.64 -4.17
CA GLN A 57 -1.38 -8.82 -3.87
C GLN A 57 -1.31 -9.20 -2.39
N GLN A 58 -0.11 -9.29 -1.80
CA GLN A 58 0.06 -9.63 -0.39
C GLN A 58 -0.64 -8.61 0.54
N ILE A 59 -0.54 -7.31 0.22
CA ILE A 59 -1.24 -6.26 0.97
C ILE A 59 -2.75 -6.44 0.84
N ALA A 60 -3.26 -6.72 -0.36
CA ALA A 60 -4.67 -6.94 -0.60
C ALA A 60 -5.20 -8.15 0.17
N ASP A 61 -4.47 -9.27 0.13
CA ASP A 61 -4.79 -10.50 0.86
C ASP A 61 -4.82 -10.23 2.37
N PHE A 62 -3.84 -9.48 2.89
CA PHE A 62 -3.79 -9.10 4.31
C PHE A 62 -4.99 -8.27 4.75
N PHE A 63 -5.47 -7.35 3.90
CA PHE A 63 -6.66 -6.55 4.19
C PHE A 63 -7.98 -7.23 3.78
N GLY A 64 -7.93 -8.40 3.14
CA GLY A 64 -9.12 -9.12 2.65
C GLY A 64 -9.88 -8.35 1.56
N ILE A 65 -9.17 -7.64 0.68
CA ILE A 65 -9.75 -6.85 -0.42
C ILE A 65 -9.26 -7.33 -1.78
N ASP A 66 -9.93 -6.90 -2.85
CA ASP A 66 -9.44 -7.12 -4.22
C ASP A 66 -8.18 -6.29 -4.51
N ALA A 67 -7.17 -6.89 -5.16
CA ALA A 67 -5.89 -6.25 -5.41
C ALA A 67 -5.98 -4.99 -6.28
N LEU A 68 -6.94 -4.92 -7.21
CA LEU A 68 -7.13 -3.72 -8.04
C LEU A 68 -7.68 -2.55 -7.24
N SER A 69 -8.33 -2.80 -6.09
CA SER A 69 -8.82 -1.76 -5.18
C SER A 69 -7.68 -0.95 -4.55
N ILE A 70 -6.45 -1.49 -4.53
CA ILE A 70 -5.28 -0.75 -4.09
C ILE A 70 -4.86 0.28 -5.17
N LEU A 71 -5.16 0.05 -6.44
CA LEU A 71 -4.71 0.87 -7.57
C LEU A 71 -5.69 1.99 -7.97
N SER A 72 -6.91 2.00 -7.43
CA SER A 72 -7.97 2.95 -7.78
C SER A 72 -7.97 4.20 -6.91
#